data_AF-A0A1Q6NNX1-F1
#
_entry.id   AF-A0A1Q6NNX1-F1
#
_cell.length_a   1.000
_cell.length_b   1.000
_cell.length_c   1.000
_cell.angle_alpha   90.00
_cell.angle_beta   90.00
_cell.angle_gamma   90.00
#
_symmetry.space_group_name_H-M   'P 1'
#
loop_
_entity.id
_entity.type
_entity.pdbx_description
1 polymer ?
#
loop_
_entity_poly.entity_id
_entity_poly.type
_entity_poly.pdbx_seq_one_letter_code
_entity_poly.pdbx_strand_id
1 'polypeptide(L)'
;MWFLLLCRRKNRESLHEEDKLYDGMAIVNLAGALSETIAFLVDGNQFTGCRQINYISNSICFIGTVSIGLLWCLYVELRIYRNYKRIFKKVRVVMFPWIVEVIMILCNLPGTGIMFKISKENVYQRTAGSLVGYISLILYFAYSIYLVYHSKKQGVNVNFFPVIYFVGPCFAGVLIQFLFYGITSSWVLVAIALIFVQMQTYAENLYMDELSGLYNRRYLNAVLSERKFTKCKSLYGIMMDVNAFKYINDNFGHS
;
A
#
# COMPACT_ATOMS: atom_id res chain seq x y z
N MET A 1 -7.80 12.50 -0.60
CA MET A 1 -7.48 11.24 -1.32
C MET A 1 -8.17 11.14 -2.67
N TRP A 2 -9.50 11.29 -2.78
CA TRP A 2 -10.22 11.22 -4.08
C TRP A 2 -9.66 12.14 -5.16
N PHE A 3 -9.45 13.42 -4.84
CA PHE A 3 -8.81 14.38 -5.76
C PHE A 3 -7.45 13.91 -6.26
N LEU A 4 -6.59 13.39 -5.37
CA LEU A 4 -5.26 12.87 -5.74
C LEU A 4 -5.36 11.66 -6.67
N LEU A 5 -6.34 10.78 -6.45
CA LEU A 5 -6.57 9.62 -7.30
C LEU A 5 -7.01 10.05 -8.71
N LEU A 6 -7.88 11.05 -8.82
CA LEU A 6 -8.27 11.64 -10.10
C LEU A 6 -7.09 12.30 -10.82
N CYS A 7 -6.31 13.12 -10.12
CA CYS A 7 -5.10 13.75 -10.69
C CYS A 7 -4.09 12.71 -11.16
N ARG A 8 -3.85 11.66 -10.37
CA ARG A 8 -2.95 10.55 -10.72
C ARG A 8 -3.41 9.86 -11.99
N ARG A 9 -4.70 9.51 -12.09
CA ARG A 9 -5.25 8.82 -13.26
C ARG A 9 -5.19 9.68 -14.53
N LYS A 10 -5.40 10.99 -14.41
CA LYS A 10 -5.36 11.93 -15.53
C LYS A 10 -3.93 12.13 -16.05
N ASN A 11 -2.94 12.18 -15.17
CA ASN A 11 -1.54 12.44 -15.51
C ASN A 11 -0.73 11.16 -15.74
N ARG A 12 -1.40 10.02 -16.02
CA ARG A 12 -0.74 8.73 -16.19
C ARG A 12 -0.40 8.51 -17.66
N GLU A 13 0.89 8.45 -17.99
CA GLU A 13 1.37 8.25 -19.37
C GLU A 13 1.41 6.76 -19.77
N SER A 14 1.54 5.83 -18.80
CA SER A 14 1.45 4.38 -19.04
C SER A 14 0.80 3.63 -17.87
N LEU A 15 0.05 2.57 -18.17
CA LEU A 15 -0.64 1.74 -17.17
C LEU A 15 0.25 0.56 -16.75
N HIS A 16 1.09 0.77 -15.75
CA HIS A 16 1.76 -0.35 -15.08
C HIS A 16 0.77 -1.08 -14.15
N GLU A 17 0.97 -2.37 -13.90
CA GLU A 17 0.05 -3.16 -13.05
C GLU A 17 0.19 -2.84 -11.55
N GLU A 18 1.39 -2.45 -11.09
CA GLU A 18 1.63 -1.94 -9.72
C GLU A 18 0.78 -0.71 -9.42
N ASP A 19 0.50 0.02 -10.47
CA ASP A 19 -0.22 1.26 -10.53
C ASP A 19 -1.73 1.00 -10.34
N LYS A 20 -2.24 -0.15 -10.81
CA LYS A 20 -3.60 -0.63 -10.51
C LYS A 20 -3.75 -1.11 -9.07
N LEU A 21 -2.72 -1.75 -8.51
CA LEU A 21 -2.73 -2.18 -7.10
C LEU A 21 -2.78 -0.98 -6.14
N TYR A 22 -2.02 0.07 -6.43
CA TYR A 22 -2.12 1.33 -5.68
C TYR A 22 -3.52 1.92 -5.76
N ASP A 23 -4.09 2.02 -6.97
CA ASP A 23 -5.45 2.56 -7.16
C ASP A 23 -6.49 1.73 -6.39
N GLY A 24 -6.32 0.41 -6.38
CA GLY A 24 -7.12 -0.51 -5.56
C GLY A 24 -7.04 -0.19 -4.08
N MET A 25 -5.83 -0.04 -3.52
CA MET A 25 -5.65 0.35 -2.11
C MET A 25 -6.32 1.69 -1.80
N ALA A 26 -6.20 2.67 -2.69
CA ALA A 26 -6.79 3.99 -2.49
C ALA A 26 -8.33 3.96 -2.56
N ILE A 27 -8.93 3.15 -3.44
CA ILE A 27 -10.38 2.92 -3.50
C ILE A 27 -10.86 2.23 -2.22
N VAL A 28 -10.18 1.16 -1.79
CA VAL A 28 -10.52 0.45 -0.56
C VAL A 28 -10.44 1.39 0.64
N ASN A 29 -9.41 2.24 0.72
CA ASN A 29 -9.27 3.22 1.78
C ASN A 29 -10.41 4.23 1.82
N LEU A 30 -10.87 4.70 0.64
CA LEU A 30 -12.03 5.60 0.56
C LEU A 30 -13.33 4.91 0.96
N ALA A 31 -13.57 3.70 0.47
CA ALA A 31 -14.75 2.91 0.83
C ALA A 31 -14.79 2.60 2.33
N GLY A 32 -13.63 2.26 2.92
CA GLY A 32 -13.47 2.05 4.35
C GLY A 32 -13.74 3.30 5.17
N ALA A 33 -13.15 4.45 4.82
CA ALA A 33 -13.38 5.72 5.51
C ALA A 33 -14.84 6.17 5.45
N LEU A 34 -15.49 6.02 4.29
CA LEU A 34 -16.93 6.29 4.14
C LEU A 34 -17.78 5.34 4.99
N SER A 35 -17.44 4.05 4.97
CA SER A 35 -18.18 3.04 5.75
C SER A 35 -18.02 3.26 7.24
N GLU A 36 -16.83 3.63 7.72
CA GLU A 36 -16.59 3.96 9.12
C GLU A 36 -17.34 5.22 9.54
N THR A 37 -17.41 6.24 8.66
CA THR A 37 -18.22 7.44 8.89
C THR A 37 -19.70 7.08 9.02
N ILE A 38 -20.23 6.24 8.13
CA ILE A 38 -21.62 5.75 8.21
C ILE A 38 -21.84 4.96 9.49
N ALA A 39 -20.93 4.05 9.84
CA ALA A 39 -21.01 3.25 11.07
C ALA A 39 -21.07 4.18 12.30
N PHE A 40 -20.19 5.17 12.38
CA PHE A 40 -20.15 6.14 13.47
C PHE A 40 -21.43 6.97 13.57
N LEU A 41 -21.99 7.42 12.45
CA LEU A 41 -23.24 8.20 12.44
C LEU A 41 -24.47 7.36 12.83
N VAL A 42 -24.45 6.06 12.56
CA VAL A 42 -25.56 5.16 12.85
C VAL A 42 -25.46 4.54 14.24
N ASP A 43 -24.25 4.45 14.82
CA ASP A 43 -24.03 3.82 16.12
C ASP A 43 -24.83 4.51 17.24
N GLY A 44 -25.53 3.72 18.05
CA GLY A 44 -26.38 4.19 19.15
C GLY A 44 -27.71 4.84 18.73
N ASN A 45 -27.92 5.12 17.44
CA ASN A 45 -29.17 5.70 16.94
C ASN A 45 -30.23 4.62 16.67
N GLN A 46 -31.49 4.92 16.98
CA GLN A 46 -32.62 3.99 16.78
C GLN A 46 -33.54 4.48 15.65
N PHE A 47 -33.44 3.81 14.50
CA PHE A 47 -34.35 3.99 13.36
C PHE A 47 -34.50 2.68 12.58
N THR A 48 -35.50 2.58 11.72
CA THR A 48 -35.75 1.38 10.93
C THR A 48 -34.55 1.04 10.04
N GLY A 49 -33.97 -0.16 10.22
CA GLY A 49 -32.82 -0.61 9.43
C GLY A 49 -31.44 -0.18 9.97
N CYS A 50 -31.38 0.56 11.09
CA CYS A 50 -30.12 1.07 11.67
C CYS A 50 -29.11 -0.06 11.94
N ARG A 51 -29.57 -1.17 12.52
CA ARG A 51 -28.73 -2.35 12.81
C ARG A 51 -28.13 -2.96 11.55
N GLN A 52 -28.92 -3.11 10.48
CA GLN A 52 -28.47 -3.69 9.22
C GLN A 52 -27.38 -2.80 8.59
N ILE A 53 -27.59 -1.47 8.59
CA ILE A 53 -26.58 -0.52 8.12
C ILE A 53 -25.30 -0.65 8.95
N ASN A 54 -25.42 -0.72 10.28
CA ASN A 54 -24.27 -0.85 11.17
C ASN A 54 -23.51 -2.16 10.94
N TYR A 55 -24.21 -3.29 10.71
CA TYR A 55 -23.58 -4.56 10.33
C TYR A 55 -22.85 -4.49 8.98
N ILE A 56 -23.48 -3.90 7.95
CA ILE A 56 -22.88 -3.78 6.62
C ILE A 56 -21.67 -2.87 6.65
N SER A 57 -21.79 -1.68 7.23
CA SER A 57 -20.71 -0.70 7.28
C SER A 57 -19.48 -1.23 8.03
N ASN A 58 -19.67 -1.83 9.22
CA ASN A 58 -18.56 -2.45 9.94
C ASN A 58 -17.95 -3.62 9.17
N SER A 59 -18.76 -4.44 8.50
CA SER A 59 -18.25 -5.53 7.66
C SER A 59 -17.36 -5.01 6.52
N ILE A 60 -17.75 -3.92 5.86
CA ILE A 60 -16.92 -3.27 4.85
C ILE A 60 -15.61 -2.74 5.46
N CYS A 61 -15.65 -2.18 6.67
CA CYS A 61 -14.43 -1.73 7.36
C CYS A 61 -13.45 -2.88 7.63
N PHE A 62 -13.93 -4.02 8.14
CA PHE A 62 -13.11 -5.20 8.39
C PHE A 62 -12.54 -5.77 7.08
N ILE A 63 -13.39 -5.99 6.06
CA ILE A 63 -12.94 -6.48 4.74
C ILE A 63 -11.93 -5.51 4.13
N GLY A 64 -12.17 -4.21 4.20
CA GLY A 64 -11.29 -3.20 3.63
C GLY A 64 -9.91 -3.19 4.30
N THR A 65 -9.89 -3.38 5.62
CA THR A 65 -8.65 -3.41 6.41
C THR A 65 -7.75 -4.56 6.00
N VAL A 66 -8.27 -5.80 5.94
CA VAL A 66 -7.50 -6.96 5.47
C VAL A 66 -7.15 -6.86 3.99
N SER A 67 -8.02 -6.25 3.19
CA SER A 67 -7.78 -6.03 1.75
C SER A 67 -6.61 -5.08 1.50
N ILE A 68 -6.43 -4.03 2.31
CA ILE A 68 -5.25 -3.16 2.24
C ILE A 68 -3.97 -3.97 2.49
N GLY A 69 -3.95 -4.82 3.51
CA GLY A 69 -2.78 -5.66 3.82
C GLY A 69 -2.41 -6.60 2.67
N LEU A 70 -3.40 -7.26 2.07
CA LEU A 70 -3.22 -8.12 0.89
C LEU A 70 -2.68 -7.32 -0.31
N LEU A 71 -3.35 -6.24 -0.68
CA LEU A 71 -2.96 -5.41 -1.83
C LEU A 71 -1.57 -4.80 -1.66
N TRP A 72 -1.22 -4.39 -0.43
CA TRP A 72 0.13 -3.92 -0.10
C TRP A 72 1.18 -4.99 -0.38
N CYS A 73 0.97 -6.23 0.09
CA CYS A 73 1.94 -7.30 -0.14
C CYS A 73 2.13 -7.62 -1.62
N LEU A 74 1.04 -7.62 -2.40
CA LEU A 74 1.11 -7.80 -3.85
C LEU A 74 1.83 -6.63 -4.53
N TYR A 75 1.59 -5.42 -4.06
CA TYR A 75 2.24 -4.21 -4.55
C TYR A 75 3.75 -4.24 -4.30
N VAL A 76 4.20 -4.59 -3.08
CA VAL A 76 5.62 -4.76 -2.75
C VAL A 76 6.29 -5.84 -3.59
N GLU A 77 5.65 -7.01 -3.74
CA GLU A 77 6.19 -8.10 -4.56
C GLU A 77 6.37 -7.68 -6.02
N LEU A 78 5.36 -6.99 -6.59
CA LEU A 78 5.42 -6.52 -7.97
C LEU A 78 6.47 -5.42 -8.16
N ARG A 79 6.57 -4.47 -7.21
CA ARG A 79 7.53 -3.37 -7.25
C ARG A 79 8.97 -3.87 -7.23
N ILE A 80 9.26 -4.87 -6.38
CA ILE A 80 10.61 -5.42 -6.21
C ILE A 80 11.02 -6.31 -7.39
N TYR A 81 10.17 -7.26 -7.78
CA TYR A 81 10.59 -8.32 -8.72
C TYR A 81 10.16 -8.05 -10.16
N ARG A 82 9.22 -7.12 -10.40
CA ARG A 82 8.64 -6.80 -11.71
C ARG A 82 8.25 -8.05 -12.53
N ASN A 83 7.87 -9.13 -11.84
CA ASN A 83 7.65 -10.45 -12.43
C ASN A 83 6.23 -10.97 -12.13
N TYR A 84 5.38 -10.90 -13.14
CA TYR A 84 3.99 -11.31 -13.06
C TYR A 84 3.80 -12.80 -12.77
N LYS A 85 4.60 -13.66 -13.40
CA LYS A 85 4.50 -15.13 -13.22
C LYS A 85 4.78 -15.53 -11.77
N ARG A 86 5.65 -14.78 -11.09
CA ARG A 86 5.97 -15.00 -9.67
C ARG A 86 4.79 -14.64 -8.77
N ILE A 87 4.11 -13.53 -9.04
CA ILE A 87 2.92 -13.09 -8.27
C ILE A 87 1.83 -14.16 -8.32
N PHE A 88 1.50 -14.69 -9.50
CA PHE A 88 0.47 -15.74 -9.62
C PHE A 88 0.77 -17.01 -8.81
N LYS A 89 2.05 -17.34 -8.58
CA LYS A 89 2.42 -18.46 -7.72
C LYS A 89 2.25 -18.13 -6.23
N LYS A 90 2.61 -16.90 -5.83
CA LYS A 90 2.61 -16.47 -4.43
C LYS A 90 1.24 -15.99 -3.93
N VAL A 91 0.40 -15.42 -4.81
CA VAL A 91 -0.91 -14.86 -4.46
C VAL A 91 -1.79 -15.88 -3.74
N ARG A 92 -1.74 -17.17 -4.12
CA ARG A 92 -2.49 -18.23 -3.43
C ARG A 92 -2.17 -18.33 -1.94
N VAL A 93 -0.90 -18.18 -1.57
CA VAL A 93 -0.46 -18.24 -0.16
C VAL A 93 -0.80 -16.93 0.54
N VAL A 94 -0.55 -15.79 -0.11
CA VAL A 94 -0.79 -14.47 0.47
C VAL A 94 -2.29 -14.18 0.65
N MET A 95 -3.17 -14.77 -0.16
CA MET A 95 -4.63 -14.62 -0.01
C MET A 95 -5.22 -15.41 1.17
N PHE A 96 -4.50 -16.40 1.73
CA PHE A 96 -5.09 -17.28 2.73
C PHE A 96 -5.65 -16.53 3.97
N PRO A 97 -4.92 -15.60 4.62
CA PRO A 97 -5.48 -14.84 5.74
C PRO A 97 -6.68 -13.99 5.34
N TRP A 98 -6.67 -13.43 4.12
CA TRP A 98 -7.78 -12.65 3.58
C TRP A 98 -9.05 -13.49 3.40
N ILE A 99 -8.93 -14.70 2.84
CA ILE A 99 -10.07 -15.61 2.64
C ILE A 99 -10.69 -16.00 3.98
N VAL A 100 -9.86 -16.36 4.97
CA VAL A 100 -10.32 -16.72 6.31
C VAL A 100 -11.12 -15.58 6.93
N GLU A 101 -10.59 -14.36 6.89
CA GLU A 101 -11.23 -13.20 7.49
C GLU A 101 -12.53 -12.81 6.78
N VAL A 102 -12.56 -12.85 5.43
CA VAL A 102 -13.78 -12.63 4.66
C VAL A 102 -14.87 -13.64 5.01
N ILE A 103 -14.53 -14.94 5.12
CA ILE A 103 -15.48 -15.97 5.53
C ILE A 103 -16.02 -15.68 6.94
N MET A 104 -15.13 -15.34 7.89
CA MET A 104 -15.56 -14.99 9.25
C MET A 104 -16.53 -13.80 9.28
N ILE A 105 -16.29 -12.77 8.45
CA ILE A 105 -17.16 -11.59 8.34
C ILE A 105 -18.50 -11.96 7.70
N LEU A 106 -18.51 -12.79 6.66
CA LEU A 106 -19.75 -13.29 6.05
C LEU A 106 -20.58 -14.12 7.04
N CYS A 107 -19.92 -14.95 7.84
CA CYS A 107 -20.56 -15.67 8.96
C CYS A 107 -21.00 -14.73 10.10
N ASN A 108 -20.47 -13.51 10.19
CA ASN A 108 -20.84 -12.51 11.18
C ASN A 108 -22.12 -11.73 10.82
N LEU A 109 -22.44 -11.60 9.52
CA LEU A 109 -23.61 -10.85 9.04
C LEU A 109 -24.96 -11.30 9.62
N PRO A 110 -25.23 -12.59 9.85
CA PRO A 110 -26.45 -13.04 10.53
C PRO A 110 -26.52 -12.65 12.02
N GLY A 111 -25.49 -12.03 12.58
CA GLY A 111 -25.44 -11.61 13.99
C GLY A 111 -24.83 -12.65 14.93
N THR A 112 -23.95 -13.52 14.44
CA THR A 112 -23.27 -14.56 15.25
C THR A 112 -22.30 -13.99 16.29
N GLY A 113 -21.80 -12.77 16.09
CA GLY A 113 -20.91 -12.09 17.04
C GLY A 113 -19.47 -12.57 17.01
N ILE A 114 -19.05 -13.31 15.98
CA ILE A 114 -17.70 -13.86 15.82
C ILE A 114 -16.65 -12.74 15.78
N MET A 115 -16.81 -11.76 14.88
CA MET A 115 -15.84 -10.67 14.66
C MET A 115 -16.18 -9.42 15.47
N PHE A 116 -17.47 -9.08 15.47
CA PHE A 116 -18.05 -7.96 16.20
C PHE A 116 -19.53 -8.24 16.44
N LYS A 117 -20.10 -7.59 17.46
CA LYS A 117 -21.53 -7.67 17.79
C LYS A 117 -22.12 -6.26 17.84
N ILE A 118 -23.39 -6.15 17.47
CA ILE A 118 -24.17 -4.92 17.64
C ILE A 118 -25.28 -5.23 18.62
N SER A 119 -25.38 -4.44 19.70
CA SER A 119 -26.38 -4.61 20.76
C SER A 119 -27.80 -4.34 20.24
N LYS A 120 -28.81 -4.61 21.09
CA LYS A 120 -30.21 -4.29 20.76
C LYS A 120 -30.42 -2.78 20.61
N GLU A 121 -29.64 -2.01 21.35
CA GLU A 121 -29.59 -0.55 21.35
C GLU A 121 -28.74 0.01 20.19
N ASN A 122 -28.36 -0.84 19.23
CA ASN A 122 -27.54 -0.48 18.06
C ASN A 122 -26.15 0.06 18.42
N VAL A 123 -25.55 -0.46 19.50
CA VAL A 123 -24.18 -0.09 19.90
C VAL A 123 -23.21 -1.17 19.44
N TYR A 124 -22.22 -0.75 18.66
CA TYR A 124 -21.12 -1.60 18.20
C TYR A 124 -20.20 -2.01 19.35
N GLN A 125 -19.85 -3.29 19.39
CA GLN A 125 -18.88 -3.85 20.32
C GLN A 125 -17.97 -4.83 19.59
N ARG A 126 -16.67 -4.60 19.71
CA ARG A 126 -15.63 -5.51 19.21
C ARG A 126 -15.62 -6.81 20.04
N THR A 127 -15.46 -7.96 19.37
CA THR A 127 -15.35 -9.27 20.04
C THR A 127 -13.97 -9.89 19.82
N ALA A 128 -13.68 -11.02 20.48
CA ALA A 128 -12.38 -11.67 20.42
C ALA A 128 -11.94 -12.05 18.99
N GLY A 129 -12.87 -12.34 18.07
CA GLY A 129 -12.52 -12.68 16.69
C GLY A 129 -11.86 -11.53 15.93
N SER A 130 -12.06 -10.28 16.33
CA SER A 130 -11.35 -9.14 15.75
C SER A 130 -9.81 -9.23 15.88
N LEU A 131 -9.29 -10.00 16.85
CA LEU A 131 -7.86 -10.28 16.99
C LEU A 131 -7.28 -10.98 15.75
N VAL A 132 -8.10 -11.75 15.03
CA VAL A 132 -7.68 -12.38 13.76
C VAL A 132 -7.27 -11.31 12.75
N GLY A 133 -8.02 -10.22 12.62
CA GLY A 133 -7.68 -9.13 11.70
C GLY A 133 -6.38 -8.40 12.07
N TYR A 134 -6.15 -8.19 13.37
CA TYR A 134 -4.88 -7.63 13.85
C TYR A 134 -3.69 -8.55 13.54
N ILE A 135 -3.84 -9.85 13.77
CA ILE A 135 -2.80 -10.85 13.48
C ILE A 135 -2.54 -10.90 11.96
N SER A 136 -3.60 -10.95 11.13
CA SER A 136 -3.49 -10.91 9.67
C SER A 136 -2.68 -9.72 9.18
N LEU A 137 -2.97 -8.51 9.70
CA LEU A 137 -2.23 -7.30 9.35
C LEU A 137 -0.75 -7.37 9.74
N ILE A 138 -0.45 -7.84 10.96
CA ILE A 138 0.94 -8.00 11.43
C ILE A 138 1.69 -8.98 10.52
N LEU A 139 1.05 -10.09 10.12
CA LEU A 139 1.64 -11.06 9.20
C LEU A 139 1.93 -10.42 7.83
N TYR A 140 1.02 -9.63 7.28
CA TYR A 140 1.25 -8.91 6.02
C TYR A 140 2.38 -7.89 6.13
N PHE A 141 2.44 -7.11 7.20
CA PHE A 141 3.53 -6.16 7.41
C PHE A 141 4.88 -6.87 7.57
N ALA A 142 4.95 -7.91 8.39
CA ALA A 142 6.15 -8.72 8.56
C ALA A 142 6.61 -9.33 7.23
N TYR A 143 5.68 -9.87 6.43
CA TYR A 143 5.96 -10.39 5.10
C TYR A 143 6.52 -9.33 4.16
N SER A 144 5.92 -8.13 4.12
CA SER A 144 6.39 -7.03 3.27
C SER A 144 7.80 -6.56 3.65
N ILE A 145 8.12 -6.48 4.95
CA ILE A 145 9.47 -6.15 5.44
C ILE A 145 10.46 -7.25 5.08
N TYR A 146 10.07 -8.51 5.26
CA TYR A 146 10.88 -9.66 4.87
C TYR A 146 11.23 -9.64 3.38
N LEU A 147 10.27 -9.33 2.50
CA LEU A 147 10.51 -9.25 1.05
C LEU A 147 11.58 -8.21 0.71
N VAL A 148 11.53 -7.05 1.34
CA VAL A 148 12.48 -5.95 1.11
C VAL A 148 13.86 -6.30 1.65
N TYR A 149 13.93 -6.96 2.81
CA TYR A 149 15.19 -7.45 3.36
C TYR A 149 15.80 -8.54 2.48
N HIS A 150 14.99 -9.49 2.02
CA HIS A 150 15.45 -10.57 1.15
C HIS A 150 15.92 -10.04 -0.21
N SER A 151 15.22 -9.07 -0.81
CA SER A 151 15.61 -8.52 -2.11
C SER A 151 16.93 -7.75 -2.04
N LYS A 152 17.18 -7.02 -0.95
CA LYS A 152 18.48 -6.37 -0.69
C LYS A 152 19.62 -7.40 -0.64
N LYS A 153 19.40 -8.56 0.00
CA LYS A 153 20.38 -9.66 0.00
C LYS A 153 20.64 -10.25 -1.39
N GLN A 154 19.67 -10.19 -2.29
CA GLN A 154 19.81 -10.62 -3.69
C GLN A 154 20.45 -9.55 -4.58
N GLY A 155 20.84 -8.39 -4.04
CA GLY A 155 21.45 -7.30 -4.79
C GLY A 155 20.46 -6.41 -5.54
N VAL A 156 19.15 -6.55 -5.28
CA VAL A 156 18.13 -5.66 -5.87
C VAL A 156 18.19 -4.31 -5.18
N ASN A 157 18.37 -3.24 -5.95
CA ASN A 157 18.33 -1.88 -5.44
C ASN A 157 16.88 -1.47 -5.15
N VAL A 158 16.55 -1.28 -3.87
CA VAL A 158 15.23 -0.86 -3.38
C VAL A 158 15.30 0.49 -2.64
N ASN A 159 16.34 1.29 -2.90
CA ASN A 159 16.56 2.55 -2.17
C ASN A 159 15.40 3.54 -2.34
N PHE A 160 14.69 3.47 -3.47
CA PHE A 160 13.51 4.28 -3.72
C PHE A 160 12.20 3.64 -3.25
N PHE A 161 12.22 2.54 -2.50
CA PHE A 161 10.98 1.92 -2.02
C PHE A 161 11.04 1.58 -0.51
N PRO A 162 10.97 2.59 0.38
CA PRO A 162 11.07 2.35 1.81
C PRO A 162 9.73 1.84 2.33
N VAL A 163 9.65 0.52 2.53
CA VAL A 163 8.47 -0.18 3.07
C VAL A 163 7.96 0.43 4.37
N ILE A 164 8.85 1.04 5.15
CA ILE A 164 8.56 1.68 6.44
C ILE A 164 7.65 2.91 6.31
N TYR A 165 7.67 3.61 5.17
CA TYR A 165 6.79 4.78 4.96
C TYR A 165 5.32 4.39 4.81
N PHE A 166 5.05 3.14 4.42
CA PHE A 166 3.70 2.60 4.44
C PHE A 166 3.40 1.88 5.75
N VAL A 167 4.27 0.94 6.14
CA VAL A 167 4.04 0.09 7.32
C VAL A 167 4.01 0.91 8.61
N GLY A 168 4.88 1.91 8.76
CA GLY A 168 4.98 2.74 9.96
C GLY A 168 3.67 3.47 10.31
N PRO A 169 3.15 4.35 9.43
CA PRO A 169 1.89 5.02 9.69
C PRO A 169 0.71 4.06 9.85
N CYS A 170 0.61 3.03 9.00
CA CYS A 170 -0.47 2.04 9.10
C CYS A 170 -0.43 1.28 10.43
N PHE A 171 0.76 0.85 10.88
CA PHE A 171 0.94 0.19 12.17
C PHE A 171 0.59 1.11 13.34
N ALA A 172 1.00 2.39 13.27
CA ALA A 172 0.63 3.37 14.27
C ALA A 172 -0.90 3.54 14.37
N GLY A 173 -1.63 3.56 13.24
CA GLY A 173 -3.08 3.70 13.25
C GLY A 173 -3.79 2.51 13.86
N VAL A 174 -3.34 1.31 13.49
CA VAL A 174 -3.84 0.05 14.08
C VAL A 174 -3.58 0.02 15.59
N LEU A 175 -2.41 0.46 16.03
CA LEU A 175 -2.03 0.51 17.45
C LEU A 175 -2.88 1.54 18.23
N ILE A 176 -3.08 2.73 17.69
CA ILE A 176 -3.93 3.77 18.30
C ILE A 176 -5.37 3.26 18.43
N GLN A 177 -5.92 2.64 17.37
CA GLN A 177 -7.29 2.11 17.38
C GLN A 177 -7.44 0.84 18.25
N PHE A 178 -6.34 0.14 18.54
CA PHE A 178 -6.33 -0.95 19.50
C PHE A 178 -6.34 -0.43 20.94
N LEU A 179 -5.51 0.58 21.25
CA LEU A 179 -5.38 1.16 22.60
C LEU A 179 -6.57 2.05 22.98
N PHE A 180 -7.11 2.80 22.02
CA PHE A 180 -8.19 3.77 22.24
C PHE A 180 -9.44 3.34 21.46
N TYR A 181 -10.37 2.72 22.18
CA TYR A 181 -11.66 2.33 21.62
C TYR A 181 -12.45 3.58 21.17
N GLY A 182 -13.01 3.54 19.95
CA GLY A 182 -13.83 4.63 19.39
C GLY A 182 -13.07 5.69 18.58
N ILE A 183 -11.75 5.60 18.45
CA ILE A 183 -10.97 6.50 17.57
C ILE A 183 -10.84 5.93 16.15
N THR A 184 -11.20 6.74 15.16
CA THR A 184 -11.14 6.45 13.72
C THR A 184 -9.79 6.88 13.10
N SER A 185 -8.68 6.33 13.61
CA SER A 185 -7.33 6.76 13.19
C SER A 185 -6.74 5.98 12.01
N SER A 186 -7.19 4.73 11.77
CA SER A 186 -6.56 3.84 10.80
C SER A 186 -6.66 4.32 9.35
N TRP A 187 -7.85 4.67 8.85
CA TRP A 187 -8.01 5.11 7.44
C TRP A 187 -7.30 6.43 7.13
N VAL A 188 -7.19 7.31 8.12
CA VAL A 188 -6.42 8.55 7.99
C VAL A 188 -4.94 8.24 7.82
N LEU A 189 -4.40 7.35 8.65
CA LEU A 189 -2.99 6.97 8.59
C LEU A 189 -2.64 6.12 7.37
N VAL A 190 -3.55 5.26 6.90
CA VAL A 190 -3.44 4.59 5.59
C VAL A 190 -3.43 5.62 4.46
N ALA A 191 -4.27 6.66 4.52
CA ALA A 191 -4.27 7.72 3.52
C ALA A 191 -2.93 8.46 3.47
N ILE A 192 -2.36 8.79 4.64
CA ILE A 192 -1.04 9.41 4.76
C ILE A 192 0.06 8.48 4.20
N ALA A 193 0.04 7.19 4.57
CA ALA A 193 0.95 6.18 4.05
C ALA A 193 0.90 6.09 2.51
N LEU A 194 -0.30 6.08 1.92
CA LEU A 194 -0.47 6.07 0.47
C LEU A 194 0.10 7.33 -0.20
N ILE A 195 -0.07 8.51 0.42
CA ILE A 195 0.55 9.76 -0.07
C ILE A 195 2.08 9.63 -0.08
N PHE A 196 2.69 9.08 0.97
CA PHE A 196 4.14 8.85 1.00
C PHE A 196 4.60 7.89 -0.10
N VAL A 197 3.89 6.77 -0.28
CA VAL A 197 4.16 5.83 -1.38
C VAL A 197 4.10 6.53 -2.73
N GLN A 198 3.12 7.44 -2.91
CA GLN A 198 2.98 8.17 -4.15
C GLN A 198 4.08 9.21 -4.37
N MET A 199 4.41 10.00 -3.34
CA MET A 199 5.53 10.95 -3.41
C MET A 199 6.83 10.24 -3.76
N GLN A 200 7.04 9.04 -3.20
CA GLN A 200 8.20 8.24 -3.48
C GLN A 200 8.25 7.73 -4.92
N THR A 201 7.11 7.30 -5.46
CA THR A 201 6.99 6.88 -6.87
C THR A 201 7.32 8.06 -7.81
N TYR A 202 6.83 9.26 -7.50
CA TYR A 202 7.18 10.46 -8.26
C TYR A 202 8.67 10.81 -8.16
N ALA A 203 9.26 10.69 -6.97
CA ALA A 203 10.69 10.90 -6.79
C ALA A 203 11.52 9.93 -7.64
N GLU A 204 11.16 8.64 -7.67
CA GLU A 204 11.82 7.65 -8.52
C GLU A 204 11.73 8.01 -10.00
N ASN A 205 10.53 8.36 -10.49
CA ASN A 205 10.34 8.77 -11.88
C ASN A 205 11.13 10.04 -12.24
N LEU A 206 11.27 10.98 -11.31
CA LEU A 206 12.09 12.19 -11.51
C LEU A 206 13.60 11.90 -11.61
N TYR A 207 14.05 10.78 -11.05
CA TYR A 207 15.45 10.36 -11.03
C TYR A 207 15.79 9.32 -12.10
N MET A 208 14.80 8.77 -12.80
CA MET A 208 14.99 7.80 -13.86
C MET A 208 14.87 8.48 -15.22
N ASP A 209 15.69 8.02 -16.16
CA ASP A 209 15.59 8.37 -17.58
C ASP A 209 14.61 7.41 -18.26
N GLU A 210 13.61 7.93 -18.96
CA GLU A 210 12.54 7.13 -19.55
C GLU A 210 13.01 6.24 -20.70
N LEU A 211 14.01 6.69 -21.47
CA LEU A 211 14.52 5.97 -22.63
C LEU A 211 15.34 4.74 -22.22
N SER A 212 16.27 4.92 -21.28
CA SER A 212 17.22 3.88 -20.87
C SER A 212 16.77 3.10 -19.63
N GLY A 213 15.85 3.64 -18.83
CA GLY A 213 15.52 3.09 -17.52
C GLY A 213 16.68 3.16 -16.53
N LEU A 214 17.71 3.98 -16.80
CA LEU A 214 18.83 4.23 -15.89
C LEU A 214 18.57 5.49 -15.07
N TYR A 215 19.32 5.66 -13.98
CA TYR A 215 19.27 6.92 -13.23
C TYR A 215 19.85 8.07 -14.06
N ASN A 216 19.14 9.20 -14.04
CA ASN A 216 19.49 10.39 -14.80
C ASN A 216 20.52 11.27 -14.07
N ARG A 217 20.92 12.36 -14.72
CA ARG A 217 21.90 13.32 -14.18
C ARG A 217 21.46 13.97 -12.86
N ARG A 218 20.16 14.14 -12.62
CA ARG A 218 19.66 14.70 -11.35
C ARG A 218 19.98 13.77 -10.18
N TYR A 219 19.87 12.46 -10.39
CA TYR A 219 20.23 11.47 -9.38
C TYR A 219 21.73 11.50 -9.10
N LEU A 220 22.56 11.52 -10.15
CA LEU A 220 24.01 11.64 -10.00
C LEU A 220 24.38 12.88 -9.17
N ASN A 221 23.78 14.03 -9.47
CA ASN A 221 24.01 15.26 -8.70
C ASN A 221 23.58 15.13 -7.23
N ALA A 222 22.48 14.45 -6.94
CA ALA A 222 22.02 14.18 -5.57
C ALA A 222 22.99 13.26 -4.80
N VAL A 223 23.50 12.20 -5.44
CA VAL A 223 24.52 11.32 -4.84
C VAL A 223 25.82 12.07 -4.57
N LEU A 224 26.25 12.91 -5.52
CA LEU A 224 27.46 13.73 -5.37
C LEU A 224 27.30 14.80 -4.26
N SER A 225 26.12 15.40 -4.10
CA SER A 225 25.87 16.37 -3.04
C SER A 225 25.84 15.72 -1.66
N GLU A 226 25.17 14.58 -1.50
CA GLU A 226 25.13 13.83 -0.23
C GLU A 226 26.55 13.43 0.23
N ARG A 227 27.39 12.98 -0.71
CA ARG A 227 28.80 12.62 -0.45
C ARG A 227 29.69 13.80 -0.06
N LYS A 228 29.39 15.04 -0.49
CA LYS A 228 30.13 16.22 -0.02
C LYS A 228 30.00 16.42 1.50
N PHE A 229 28.90 15.95 2.09
CA PHE A 229 28.64 16.04 3.53
C PHE A 229 29.14 14.81 4.31
N THR A 230 29.25 13.64 3.68
CA THR A 230 29.75 12.39 4.29
C THR A 230 31.18 12.07 3.83
N LYS A 231 32.18 12.67 4.50
CA LYS A 231 33.63 12.59 4.20
C LYS A 231 34.29 11.18 4.27
N CYS A 232 33.55 10.07 4.32
CA CYS A 232 34.11 8.81 4.82
C CYS A 232 34.74 7.84 3.80
N LYS A 233 34.60 7.99 2.46
CA LYS A 233 35.24 7.08 1.48
C LYS A 233 35.57 7.75 0.14
N SER A 234 36.67 7.33 -0.49
CA SER A 234 37.02 7.67 -1.87
C SER A 234 35.87 7.29 -2.82
N LEU A 235 35.46 8.24 -3.67
CA LEU A 235 34.46 8.04 -4.71
C LEU A 235 35.17 7.96 -6.05
N TYR A 236 34.87 6.91 -6.81
CA TYR A 236 35.36 6.72 -8.18
C TYR A 236 34.16 6.76 -9.12
N GLY A 237 34.34 7.36 -10.28
CA GLY A 237 33.33 7.43 -11.34
C GLY A 237 33.93 6.96 -12.65
N ILE A 238 33.15 6.21 -13.43
CA ILE A 238 33.50 5.80 -14.78
C ILE A 238 32.55 6.54 -15.72
N MET A 239 33.10 7.39 -16.58
CA MET A 239 32.35 8.01 -17.67
C MET A 239 32.51 7.15 -18.90
N MET A 240 31.39 6.75 -19.50
CA MET A 240 31.36 5.98 -20.73
C MET A 240 30.60 6.80 -21.76
N ASP A 241 31.13 6.87 -22.98
CA ASP A 241 30.51 7.55 -24.12
C ASP A 241 30.53 6.60 -25.34
N VAL A 242 29.49 6.67 -26.17
CA VAL A 242 29.36 5.80 -27.34
C VAL A 242 30.07 6.46 -28.52
N ASN A 243 31.15 5.82 -28.99
CA ASN A 243 31.92 6.33 -30.13
C ASN A 243 31.07 6.40 -31.40
N ALA A 244 31.17 7.52 -32.12
CA ALA A 244 30.52 7.74 -33.42
C ALA A 244 29.00 7.54 -33.43
N PHE A 245 28.31 7.79 -32.30
CA PHE A 245 26.84 7.62 -32.20
C PHE A 245 26.06 8.40 -33.27
N LYS A 246 26.55 9.57 -33.70
CA LYS A 246 25.96 10.36 -34.79
C LYS A 246 25.95 9.59 -36.12
N TYR A 247 27.05 8.93 -36.48
CA TYR A 247 27.14 8.13 -37.70
C TYR A 247 26.11 7.00 -37.69
N ILE A 248 25.87 6.37 -36.55
CA ILE A 248 24.84 5.33 -36.42
C ILE A 248 23.46 5.92 -36.73
N ASN A 249 23.09 7.04 -36.10
CA ASN A 249 21.80 7.69 -36.34
C ASN A 249 21.64 8.15 -37.81
N ASP A 250 22.70 8.70 -38.41
CA ASP A 250 22.68 9.19 -39.79
C ASP A 250 22.48 8.06 -40.82
N ASN A 251 22.94 6.83 -40.54
CA ASN A 251 22.83 5.69 -41.47
C ASN A 251 21.64 4.77 -41.21
N PHE A 252 21.19 4.64 -39.96
CA PHE A 252 20.15 3.68 -39.56
C PHE A 252 18.85 4.33 -39.08
N GLY A 253 18.84 5.67 -38.95
CA GLY A 253 17.72 6.41 -38.38
C GLY A 253 17.75 6.47 -36.86
N HIS A 254 16.85 7.26 -36.28
CA HIS A 254 16.76 7.51 -34.84
C HIS A 254 15.92 6.48 -34.07
N SER A 255 15.29 5.51 -34.75
CA SER A 255 14.32 4.56 -34.19
C SER A 255 14.82 3.13 -34.18
#